data_AF-A0AAG5D043-F1
#
_entry.id   AF-A0AAG5D043-F1
#
_cell.length_a   1.000
_cell.length_b   1.000
_cell.length_c   1.000
_cell.angle_alpha   90.00
_cell.angle_beta   90.00
_cell.angle_gamma   90.00
#
_symmetry.space_group_name_H-M   'P 1'
#
loop_
_entity.id
_entity.type
_entity.pdbx_description
1 polymer ?
#
loop_
_entity_poly.entity_id
_entity_poly.type
_entity_poly.pdbx_seq_one_letter_code
_entity_poly.pdbx_strand_id
1 'polypeptide(L)'
;MHLYGKICSLFLLLAWCNVAFSVSAPNIQVCPDFEEFTYSYECQPTCASPTCQNADGSQPRDKCTCQAGYVREFDKGRCIRATSCP
;
A
#
# COMPACT_ATOMS: atom_id res chain seq x y z
N MET A 1 -29.33 -18.05 -47.66
CA MET A 1 -28.30 -17.01 -47.44
C MET A 1 -28.62 -16.14 -46.21
N HIS A 2 -28.93 -16.75 -45.05
CA HIS A 2 -29.41 -16.02 -43.85
C HIS A 2 -28.62 -16.33 -42.56
N LEU A 3 -27.52 -17.10 -42.67
CA LEU A 3 -26.71 -17.48 -41.50
C LEU A 3 -25.58 -16.46 -41.21
N TYR A 4 -25.06 -15.79 -42.24
CA TYR A 4 -23.93 -14.85 -42.12
C TYR A 4 -24.29 -13.52 -41.43
N GLY A 5 -25.50 -12.99 -41.65
CA GLY A 5 -25.92 -11.70 -41.06
C GLY A 5 -26.16 -11.74 -39.54
N LYS A 6 -26.60 -12.90 -39.04
CA LYS A 6 -26.77 -13.14 -37.59
C LYS A 6 -25.43 -13.26 -36.87
N ILE A 7 -24.43 -13.86 -37.53
CA ILE A 7 -23.07 -14.00 -36.97
C ILE A 7 -22.38 -12.64 -36.91
N CYS A 8 -22.45 -11.81 -37.96
CA CYS A 8 -21.90 -10.45 -37.93
C CYS A 8 -22.52 -9.55 -36.86
N SER A 9 -23.84 -9.65 -36.62
CA SER A 9 -24.50 -8.87 -35.56
C SER A 9 -24.07 -9.31 -34.15
N LEU A 10 -23.75 -10.60 -33.96
CA LEU A 10 -23.26 -11.12 -32.69
C LEU A 10 -21.83 -10.65 -32.38
N PHE A 11 -20.95 -10.60 -33.40
CA PHE A 11 -19.58 -10.09 -33.26
C PHE A 11 -19.53 -8.58 -32.97
N LEU A 12 -20.45 -7.79 -33.54
CA LEU A 12 -20.55 -6.36 -33.27
C LEU A 12 -21.01 -6.06 -31.84
N LEU A 13 -21.91 -6.87 -31.27
CA LEU A 13 -22.32 -6.75 -29.87
C LEU A 13 -21.20 -7.14 -28.90
N LEU A 14 -20.45 -8.20 -29.21
CA LEU A 14 -19.31 -8.64 -28.38
C LEU A 14 -18.15 -7.63 -28.42
N ALA A 15 -17.93 -6.93 -29.53
CA ALA A 15 -16.92 -5.88 -29.63
C ALA A 15 -17.22 -4.64 -28.77
N TRP A 16 -18.50 -4.34 -28.51
CA TRP A 16 -18.92 -3.21 -27.66
C TRP A 16 -18.98 -3.53 -26.15
N CYS A 17 -19.07 -4.80 -25.75
CA CYS A 17 -19.04 -5.17 -24.33
C CYS A 17 -17.66 -5.05 -23.67
N ASN A 18 -16.59 -4.86 -24.44
CA ASN A 18 -15.21 -4.84 -23.90
C ASN A 18 -14.77 -3.47 -23.32
N VAL A 19 -15.63 -2.44 -23.32
CA VAL A 19 -15.19 -1.06 -23.00
C VAL A 19 -15.54 -0.57 -21.58
N ALA A 20 -16.12 -1.40 -20.71
CA ALA A 20 -16.73 -0.87 -19.47
C ALA A 20 -16.18 -1.42 -18.14
N PHE A 21 -14.94 -1.90 -18.07
CA PHE A 21 -14.33 -2.25 -16.77
C PHE A 21 -12.85 -1.89 -16.70
N SER A 22 -12.53 -0.60 -16.79
CA SER A 22 -11.34 -0.09 -16.12
C SER A 22 -11.65 -0.03 -14.61
N VAL A 23 -11.68 -1.20 -13.96
CA VAL A 23 -11.70 -1.26 -12.50
C VAL A 23 -10.36 -0.70 -12.05
N SER A 24 -10.34 0.59 -11.71
CA SER A 24 -9.23 1.15 -10.95
C SER A 24 -9.16 0.35 -9.66
N ALA A 25 -8.15 -0.53 -9.55
CA ALA A 25 -7.91 -1.24 -8.30
C ALA A 25 -7.88 -0.20 -7.18
N PRO A 26 -8.62 -0.41 -6.07
CA PRO A 26 -8.53 0.50 -4.94
C PRO A 26 -7.04 0.62 -4.57
N ASN A 27 -6.57 1.84 -4.35
CA ASN A 27 -5.21 2.11 -3.89
C ASN A 27 -5.11 1.60 -2.45
N ILE A 28 -4.99 0.28 -2.28
CA ILE A 28 -4.79 -0.35 -0.98
C ILE A 28 -3.34 -0.05 -0.63
N GLN A 29 -3.15 0.78 0.39
CA GLN A 29 -1.82 1.02 0.95
C GLN A 29 -1.36 -0.25 1.65
N VAL A 30 -0.54 -1.04 0.94
CA VAL A 30 0.08 -2.25 1.49
C VAL A 30 1.37 -1.85 2.20
N CYS A 31 1.44 -2.10 3.50
CA CYS A 31 2.65 -1.88 4.26
C CYS A 31 3.67 -3.00 4.04
N PRO A 32 4.99 -2.69 4.09
CA PRO A 32 6.05 -3.70 4.05
C PRO A 32 5.98 -4.70 5.21
N ASP A 33 6.81 -5.74 5.16
CA ASP A 33 6.94 -6.72 6.23
C ASP A 33 7.27 -6.06 7.58
N PHE A 34 6.61 -6.54 8.64
CA PHE A 34 6.73 -6.05 10.01
C PHE A 34 6.35 -4.57 10.21
N GLU A 35 5.60 -4.01 9.26
CA GLU A 35 4.94 -2.72 9.38
C GLU A 35 3.41 -2.92 9.50
N GLU A 36 2.74 -1.95 10.12
CA GLU A 36 1.29 -1.85 10.21
C GLU A 36 0.84 -0.46 9.79
N PHE A 37 -0.33 -0.38 9.16
CA PHE A 37 -0.89 0.90 8.75
C PHE A 37 -1.50 1.62 9.96
N THR A 38 -0.98 2.81 10.25
CA THR A 38 -1.36 3.59 11.44
C THR A 38 -1.58 5.05 11.09
N TYR A 39 -2.59 5.67 11.70
CA TYR A 39 -2.79 7.11 11.70
C TYR A 39 -2.15 7.72 12.96
N SER A 40 -0.87 8.12 12.85
CA SER A 40 -0.11 8.60 14.02
C SER A 40 0.91 9.68 13.66
N TYR A 41 1.12 10.62 14.59
CA TYR A 41 2.18 11.62 14.53
C TYR A 41 3.49 11.13 15.15
N GLU A 42 3.49 9.92 15.72
CA GLU A 42 4.63 9.38 16.47
C GLU A 42 5.81 9.09 15.55
N CYS A 43 6.97 9.65 15.88
CA CYS A 43 8.21 9.27 15.25
C CYS A 43 8.49 7.77 15.51
N GLN A 44 9.25 7.15 14.61
CA GLN A 44 9.65 5.76 14.77
C GLN A 44 11.07 5.67 15.29
N PRO A 45 11.34 4.84 16.32
CA PRO A 45 12.70 4.62 16.78
C PRO A 45 13.51 3.87 15.71
N THR A 46 14.82 4.14 15.69
CA THR A 46 15.77 3.45 14.82
C THR A 46 16.81 2.69 15.64
N CYS A 47 17.57 1.79 15.00
CA CYS A 47 18.68 1.12 15.67
C CYS A 47 19.75 2.10 16.22
N ALA A 48 19.99 3.21 15.52
CA ALA A 48 20.93 4.25 15.97
C ALA A 48 20.32 5.21 17.01
N SER A 49 18.99 5.30 17.08
CA SER A 49 18.27 6.22 17.95
C SER A 49 17.03 5.52 18.52
N PRO A 50 17.17 4.84 19.68
CA PRO A 50 16.10 4.04 20.27
C PRO A 50 14.93 4.90 20.77
N THR A 51 15.16 6.19 20.93
CA THR A 51 14.16 7.19 21.26
C THR A 51 14.15 8.24 20.18
N CYS A 52 12.95 8.63 19.78
CA CYS A 52 12.74 9.81 18.96
C CYS A 52 11.69 10.67 19.66
N GLN A 53 11.79 11.99 19.49
CA GLN A 53 10.81 12.93 20.01
C GLN A 53 9.91 13.38 18.87
N ASN A 54 8.61 13.46 19.13
CA ASN A 54 7.68 14.08 18.23
C ASN A 54 7.95 15.58 18.18
N ALA A 55 8.02 16.16 16.99
CA ALA A 55 8.13 17.60 16.86
C ALA A 55 6.85 18.26 17.39
N ASP A 56 7.01 19.37 18.11
CA ASP A 56 5.86 20.13 18.59
C ASP A 56 5.01 20.62 17.38
N GLY A 57 3.69 20.48 17.46
CA GLY A 57 2.77 20.76 16.34
C GLY A 57 2.69 19.69 15.24
N SER A 58 3.25 18.49 15.45
CA SER A 58 3.12 17.39 14.49
C SER A 58 1.66 16.97 14.28
N GLN A 59 1.21 16.97 13.03
CA GLN A 59 -0.12 16.48 12.67
C GLN A 59 -0.08 14.97 12.39
N PRO A 60 -1.09 14.20 12.82
CA PRO A 60 -1.18 12.78 12.50
C PRO A 60 -1.35 12.58 10.99
N ARG A 61 -0.70 11.52 10.48
CA ARG A 61 -0.73 11.15 9.06
C ARG A 61 -0.87 9.64 8.92
N ASP A 62 -1.50 9.22 7.84
CA ASP A 62 -1.55 7.84 7.39
C ASP A 62 -0.15 7.39 6.96
N LYS A 63 0.42 6.42 7.67
CA LYS A 63 1.75 5.87 7.36
C LYS A 63 1.87 4.42 7.80
N CYS A 64 2.84 3.73 7.23
CA CYS A 64 3.25 2.43 7.72
C CYS A 64 4.26 2.61 8.85
N THR A 65 3.98 1.97 9.98
CA THR A 65 4.80 2.00 11.19
C THR A 65 5.28 0.60 11.54
N CYS A 66 6.57 0.44 11.86
CA CYS A 66 7.07 -0.78 12.54
C CYS A 66 6.13 -1.24 13.66
N GLN A 67 5.79 -2.53 13.63
CA GLN A 67 4.99 -3.20 14.66
C GLN A 67 5.70 -3.20 16.02
N ALA A 68 4.96 -3.42 17.11
CA ALA A 68 5.52 -3.53 18.45
C ALA A 68 6.66 -4.58 18.52
N GLY A 69 7.80 -4.18 19.10
CA GLY A 69 9.01 -5.00 19.19
C GLY A 69 9.94 -4.93 17.98
N TYR A 70 9.55 -4.18 16.93
CA TYR A 70 10.37 -3.88 15.76
C TYR A 70 10.79 -2.41 15.77
N VAL A 71 11.98 -2.13 15.25
CA VAL A 71 12.55 -0.79 15.09
C VAL A 71 13.06 -0.63 13.66
N ARG A 72 13.13 0.60 13.17
CA ARG A 72 13.61 0.85 11.81
C ARG A 72 15.13 0.75 11.77
N GLU A 73 15.68 0.00 10.82
CA GLU A 73 17.14 -0.19 10.73
C GLU A 73 17.88 1.15 10.57
N PHE A 74 17.29 2.08 9.82
CA PHE A 74 17.66 3.49 9.65
C PHE A 74 16.39 4.29 9.25
N ASP A 75 16.44 5.62 9.13
CA ASP A 75 15.25 6.47 8.93
C ASP A 75 14.31 6.06 7.77
N LYS A 76 14.85 5.38 6.75
CA LYS A 76 14.10 4.84 5.59
C LYS A 76 14.35 3.34 5.37
N GLY A 77 14.85 2.66 6.39
CA GLY A 77 15.18 1.23 6.34
C GLY A 77 13.98 0.35 6.64
N ARG A 78 14.17 -0.96 6.56
CA ARG A 78 13.16 -1.95 6.95
C ARG A 78 12.96 -1.98 8.47
N CYS A 79 11.81 -2.46 8.92
CA CYS A 79 11.58 -2.77 10.32
C CYS A 79 12.19 -4.13 10.66
N ILE A 80 13.09 -4.15 11.64
CA ILE A 80 13.77 -5.35 12.14
C ILE A 80 13.51 -5.49 13.63
N ARG A 81 13.70 -6.69 14.18
CA ARG A 81 13.62 -6.87 15.64
C ARG A 81 14.68 -5.99 16.30
N ALA A 82 14.32 -5.31 17.38
CA ALA A 82 15.26 -4.47 18.13
C ALA A 82 16.53 -5.22 18.57
N THR A 83 16.39 -6.51 18.89
CA THR A 83 17.52 -7.40 19.25
C THR A 83 18.44 -7.75 18.09
N SER A 84 18.08 -7.42 16.86
CA SER A 84 18.81 -7.70 15.63
C SER A 84 19.47 -6.45 15.04
N CYS A 85 19.46 -5.33 15.78
CA CYS A 85 20.23 -4.15 15.40
C CYS A 85 21.73 -4.49 15.31
N PRO A 86 22.45 -3.94 14.31
CA PRO A 86 23.88 -4.16 14.13
C PRO A 86 24.74 -3.51 15.22
#